data_AF-A0A3A5WYB6-F1
#
_entry.id   AF-A0A3A5WYB6-F1
#
_cell.length_a   1.000
_cell.length_b   1.000
_cell.length_c   1.000
_cell.angle_alpha   90.00
_cell.angle_beta   90.00
_cell.angle_gamma   90.00
#
_symmetry.space_group_name_H-M   'P 1'
#
loop_
_entity.id
_entity.type
_entity.pdbx_description
1 polymer ?
#
loop_
_entity_poly.entity_id
_entity_poly.type
_entity_poly.pdbx_seq_one_letter_code
_entity_poly.pdbx_strand_id
1 'polypeptide(L)'
;MVTNKDNFCVIMGGGIGSRFWPFSRKTLPKQFLDFFGTGRSLLQQTFDRFKQVIPMENILIVTNDLYADLVKEQLPELKPEQILLEPTRRNTAPCIAWASYHIRALNPNANIVVAPSDHLILKEGEFLAAIEKGLDFVSQSDNLLTLGIKPNRPETGYGYIQIVEAAGDNFYKVKTFTEKPELELAKVFVESGEFYWNSGLFMWNVNTIIKANEALLPELTSKLAPGKDVYGTVQEKQFIDENFPACPNVSIDFGIMEKADNVYVSLGDFGWSDLGTWGSLYDLSPKDEAGNVALKCKSLIYNSKDNIVVLPDNKLAVIDGLEGYLIAESDNVLLICKKDEEHTIRKYVNDAQIKLGEEYI
;
A
#
# COMPACT_ATOMS: atom_id res chain seq x y z
N MET A 1 -19.44 15.80 -10.76
CA MET A 1 -20.11 15.50 -9.47
C MET A 1 -19.53 16.44 -8.43
N VAL A 2 -20.32 16.93 -7.48
CA VAL A 2 -19.79 17.73 -6.37
C VAL A 2 -19.22 16.73 -5.37
N THR A 3 -17.90 16.59 -5.33
CA THR A 3 -17.20 15.76 -4.34
C THR A 3 -17.45 16.33 -2.94
N ASN A 4 -17.73 15.45 -1.96
CA ASN A 4 -17.97 15.87 -0.58
C ASN A 4 -16.69 16.52 -0.01
N LYS A 5 -16.81 17.77 0.47
CA LYS A 5 -15.69 18.56 0.98
C LYS A 5 -15.12 18.03 2.31
N ASP A 6 -15.87 17.19 3.01
CA ASP A 6 -15.44 16.56 4.25
C ASP A 6 -14.67 15.26 4.02
N ASN A 7 -14.58 14.77 2.78
CA ASN A 7 -13.82 13.57 2.48
C ASN A 7 -12.35 13.91 2.15
N PHE A 8 -11.43 13.18 2.78
CA PHE A 8 -9.99 13.29 2.62
C PHE A 8 -9.38 11.94 2.27
N CYS A 9 -8.26 11.96 1.54
CA CYS A 9 -7.48 10.78 1.24
C CYS A 9 -6.06 10.94 1.76
N VAL A 10 -5.57 9.91 2.45
CA VAL A 10 -4.17 9.80 2.88
C VAL A 10 -3.54 8.66 2.10
N ILE A 11 -2.66 8.99 1.17
CA ILE A 11 -1.89 8.02 0.39
C ILE A 11 -0.55 7.79 1.07
N MET A 12 -0.31 6.56 1.52
CA MET A 12 0.92 6.18 2.23
C MET A 12 2.01 5.73 1.24
N GLY A 13 3.12 6.46 1.20
CA GLY A 13 4.25 6.28 0.29
C GLY A 13 5.57 5.90 0.97
N GLY A 14 5.53 5.18 2.10
CA GLY A 14 6.71 4.87 2.91
C GLY A 14 7.45 3.55 2.60
N GLY A 15 6.87 2.67 1.79
CA GLY A 15 7.48 1.37 1.45
C GLY A 15 8.67 1.52 0.51
N ILE A 16 9.72 0.69 0.66
CA ILE A 16 10.78 0.55 -0.37
C ILE A 16 10.34 -0.45 -1.46
N GLY A 17 9.73 -1.56 -1.03
CA GLY A 17 9.37 -2.67 -1.93
C GLY A 17 10.55 -3.54 -2.38
N SER A 18 11.53 -3.77 -1.50
CA SER A 18 12.81 -4.48 -1.77
C SER A 18 12.74 -5.87 -2.42
N ARG A 19 11.54 -6.46 -2.55
CA ARG A 19 11.32 -7.73 -3.26
C ARG A 19 11.39 -7.57 -4.78
N PHE A 20 11.26 -6.35 -5.31
CA PHE A 20 11.33 -6.05 -6.74
C PHE A 20 12.71 -5.61 -7.22
N TRP A 21 13.76 -5.85 -6.44
CA TRP A 21 15.12 -5.66 -6.94
C TRP A 21 15.32 -6.52 -8.20
N PRO A 22 15.88 -5.98 -9.30
CA PRO A 22 16.67 -4.75 -9.39
C PRO A 22 15.92 -3.43 -9.63
N PHE A 23 14.61 -3.47 -9.82
CA PHE A 23 13.81 -2.27 -10.14
C PHE A 23 13.59 -1.37 -8.92
N SER A 24 13.17 -1.97 -7.80
CA SER A 24 13.04 -1.21 -6.55
C SER A 24 14.41 -1.00 -5.93
N ARG A 25 14.79 0.26 -5.72
CA ARG A 25 16.03 0.64 -5.02
C ARG A 25 15.72 1.51 -3.82
N LYS A 26 16.71 1.75 -2.95
CA LYS A 26 16.56 2.71 -1.85
C LYS A 26 16.15 4.09 -2.35
N THR A 27 16.72 4.52 -3.48
CA THR A 27 16.49 5.82 -4.13
C THR A 27 15.24 5.85 -5.00
N LEU A 28 14.79 4.71 -5.55
CA LEU A 28 13.57 4.61 -6.35
C LEU A 28 12.68 3.44 -5.87
N PRO A 29 11.88 3.69 -4.81
CA PRO A 29 10.93 2.70 -4.30
C PRO A 29 9.85 2.24 -5.26
N LYS A 30 9.21 1.10 -4.93
CA LYS A 30 8.17 0.42 -5.74
C LYS A 30 7.05 1.35 -6.22
N GLN A 31 6.54 2.22 -5.35
CA GLN A 31 5.42 3.11 -5.65
C GLN A 31 5.72 4.10 -6.80
N PHE A 32 7.00 4.40 -7.03
CA PHE A 32 7.43 5.30 -8.10
C PHE A 32 7.65 4.59 -9.43
N LEU A 33 7.55 3.26 -9.46
CA LEU A 33 7.72 2.45 -10.66
C LEU A 33 6.40 2.31 -11.42
N ASP A 34 6.47 2.43 -12.74
CA ASP A 34 5.45 1.92 -13.64
C ASP A 34 5.78 0.44 -13.89
N PHE A 35 5.02 -0.51 -13.34
CA PHE A 35 5.29 -1.94 -13.58
C PHE A 35 4.71 -2.43 -14.90
N PHE A 36 3.63 -1.82 -15.37
CA PHE A 36 2.82 -2.35 -16.47
C PHE A 36 3.06 -1.65 -17.81
N GLY A 37 3.95 -0.65 -17.85
CA GLY A 37 4.25 0.08 -19.09
C GLY A 37 3.13 1.05 -19.48
N THR A 38 2.35 1.48 -18.49
CA THR A 38 1.21 2.39 -18.70
C THR A 38 1.64 3.84 -18.86
N GLY A 39 2.91 4.15 -18.56
CA GLY A 39 3.41 5.52 -18.45
C GLY A 39 3.05 6.20 -17.13
N ARG A 40 2.42 5.48 -16.18
CA ARG A 40 2.07 5.96 -14.85
C ARG A 40 2.63 5.04 -13.78
N SER A 41 3.25 5.62 -12.75
CA SER A 41 3.68 4.88 -11.57
C SER A 41 2.48 4.41 -10.72
N LEU A 42 2.71 3.48 -9.79
CA LEU A 42 1.65 3.04 -8.86
C LEU A 42 1.12 4.20 -8.01
N LEU A 43 1.99 5.12 -7.57
CA LEU A 43 1.60 6.32 -6.85
C LEU A 43 0.68 7.20 -7.71
N GLN A 44 1.07 7.45 -8.96
CA GLN A 44 0.27 8.25 -9.88
C GLN A 44 -1.09 7.60 -10.18
N GLN A 45 -1.13 6.28 -10.40
CA GLN A 45 -2.37 5.55 -10.61
C GLN A 45 -3.28 5.64 -9.39
N THR A 46 -2.73 5.53 -8.17
CA THR A 46 -3.49 5.66 -6.93
C THR A 46 -4.06 7.07 -6.77
N PHE A 47 -3.25 8.11 -7.03
CA PHE A 47 -3.70 9.50 -7.01
C PHE A 47 -4.77 9.78 -8.07
N ASP A 48 -4.57 9.32 -9.30
CA ASP A 48 -5.50 9.45 -10.43
C ASP A 48 -6.85 8.78 -10.15
N ARG A 49 -6.85 7.71 -9.35
CA ARG A 49 -8.07 7.05 -8.89
C ARG A 49 -8.81 7.90 -7.87
N PHE A 50 -8.14 8.31 -6.78
CA PHE A 50 -8.80 9.03 -5.69
C PHE A 50 -9.28 10.43 -6.08
N LYS A 51 -8.59 11.13 -6.99
CA LYS A 51 -9.04 12.47 -7.46
C LYS A 51 -10.37 12.46 -8.21
N GLN A 52 -10.90 11.29 -8.56
CA GLN A 52 -12.23 11.15 -9.18
C GLN A 52 -13.36 11.32 -8.17
N VAL A 53 -13.12 11.01 -6.88
CA VAL A 53 -14.14 11.00 -5.81
C VAL A 53 -13.79 11.89 -4.61
N ILE A 54 -12.53 12.30 -4.47
CA ILE A 54 -12.03 13.19 -3.42
C ILE A 54 -11.56 14.51 -4.04
N PRO A 55 -11.87 15.69 -3.46
CA PRO A 55 -11.30 16.95 -3.90
C PRO A 55 -9.77 16.88 -3.89
N MET A 56 -9.12 17.38 -4.95
CA MET A 56 -7.67 17.27 -5.10
C MET A 56 -6.92 17.92 -3.93
N GLU A 57 -7.43 19.02 -3.39
CA GLU A 57 -6.90 19.72 -2.21
C GLU A 57 -6.98 18.90 -0.91
N ASN A 58 -7.81 17.85 -0.87
CA ASN A 58 -8.01 16.97 0.28
C ASN A 58 -7.27 15.63 0.14
N ILE A 59 -6.43 15.48 -0.88
CA ILE A 59 -5.55 14.31 -1.04
C ILE A 59 -4.17 14.67 -0.49
N LEU A 60 -3.71 13.93 0.51
CA LEU A 60 -2.43 14.08 1.16
C LEU A 60 -1.56 12.86 0.85
N ILE A 61 -0.28 13.11 0.57
CA ILE A 61 0.73 12.06 0.45
C ILE A 61 1.57 12.09 1.73
N VAL A 62 1.63 10.95 2.43
CA VAL A 62 2.54 10.79 3.57
C VAL A 62 3.68 9.90 3.14
N THR A 63 4.90 10.40 3.16
CA THR A 63 6.09 9.67 2.72
C THR A 63 7.30 10.09 3.53
N ASN A 64 8.42 9.40 3.37
CA ASN A 64 9.68 9.79 4.00
C ASN A 64 10.27 11.03 3.30
N ASP A 65 10.93 11.89 4.06
CA ASP A 65 11.61 13.11 3.59
C ASP A 65 12.54 12.89 2.38
N LEU A 66 13.23 11.75 2.32
CA LEU A 66 14.07 11.34 1.18
C LEU A 66 13.34 11.28 -0.17
N TYR A 67 12.01 11.13 -0.17
CA TYR A 67 11.20 10.97 -1.37
C TYR A 67 10.40 12.21 -1.75
N ALA A 68 10.61 13.34 -1.06
CA ALA A 68 9.89 14.59 -1.32
C ALA A 68 9.96 15.03 -2.79
N ASP A 69 11.18 15.05 -3.34
CA ASP A 69 11.41 15.49 -4.72
C ASP A 69 10.74 14.53 -5.73
N LEU A 70 10.81 13.22 -5.49
CA LEU A 70 10.17 12.22 -6.36
C LEU A 70 8.64 12.33 -6.36
N VAL A 71 8.03 12.53 -5.19
CA VAL A 71 6.58 12.78 -5.10
C VAL A 71 6.22 14.03 -5.89
N LYS A 72 6.99 15.11 -5.73
CA LYS A 72 6.72 16.38 -6.41
C LYS A 72 6.95 16.32 -7.92
N GLU A 73 7.94 15.55 -8.37
CA GLU A 73 8.18 15.27 -9.78
C GLU A 73 7.01 14.49 -10.41
N GLN A 74 6.53 13.44 -9.73
CA GLN A 74 5.47 12.58 -10.26
C GLN A 74 4.07 13.19 -10.13
N LEU A 75 3.83 14.03 -9.13
CA LEU A 75 2.57 14.71 -8.83
C LEU A 75 2.78 16.23 -8.71
N PRO A 76 3.16 16.92 -9.81
CA PRO A 76 3.47 18.35 -9.78
C PRO A 76 2.29 19.24 -9.35
N GLU A 77 1.05 18.76 -9.50
CA GLU A 77 -0.17 19.44 -9.08
C GLU A 77 -0.34 19.60 -7.56
N LEU A 78 0.33 18.77 -6.75
CA LEU A 78 0.20 18.81 -5.29
C LEU A 78 0.88 20.04 -4.70
N LYS A 79 0.23 20.70 -3.74
CA LYS A 79 0.89 21.78 -2.97
C LYS A 79 1.84 21.20 -1.92
N PRO A 80 2.87 21.95 -1.48
CA PRO A 80 3.78 21.50 -0.44
C PRO A 80 3.08 21.04 0.84
N GLU A 81 1.97 21.69 1.22
CA GLU A 81 1.22 21.36 2.44
C GLU A 81 0.48 20.01 2.33
N GLN A 82 0.32 19.46 1.12
CA GLN A 82 -0.30 18.15 0.88
C GLN A 82 0.72 17.00 0.95
N ILE A 83 2.01 17.30 1.12
CA ILE A 83 3.07 16.30 1.18
C ILE A 83 3.65 16.29 2.60
N LEU A 84 3.19 15.34 3.40
CA LEU A 84 3.63 15.16 4.78
C LEU A 84 4.89 14.27 4.79
N LEU A 85 6.02 14.86 5.17
CA LEU A 85 7.34 14.24 5.12
C LEU A 85 7.76 13.68 6.49
N GLU A 86 7.71 12.36 6.63
CA GLU A 86 8.19 11.63 7.81
C GLU A 86 9.72 11.70 7.91
N PRO A 87 10.29 12.17 9.04
CA PRO A 87 11.74 12.26 9.23
C PRO A 87 12.39 10.88 9.46
N THR A 88 11.60 9.89 9.86
CA THR A 88 12.05 8.50 10.03
C THR A 88 10.86 7.57 9.87
N ARG A 89 11.11 6.33 9.48
CA ARG A 89 10.05 5.34 9.30
C ARG A 89 9.60 4.77 10.63
N ARG A 90 8.30 4.86 10.90
CA ARG A 90 7.67 4.32 12.12
C ARG A 90 6.47 3.42 11.84
N ASN A 91 6.35 2.90 10.62
CA ASN A 91 5.26 2.04 10.14
C ASN A 91 3.92 2.81 10.06
N THR A 92 2.80 2.13 9.79
CA THR A 92 1.57 2.78 9.35
C THR A 92 0.80 3.51 10.45
N ALA A 93 0.85 3.11 11.72
CA ALA A 93 0.05 3.78 12.75
C ALA A 93 0.51 5.22 13.03
N PRO A 94 1.83 5.52 13.21
CA PRO A 94 2.28 6.89 13.40
C PRO A 94 2.07 7.78 12.17
N CYS A 95 2.27 7.22 10.97
CA CYS A 95 1.94 7.88 9.69
C CYS A 95 0.47 8.33 9.67
N ILE A 96 -0.45 7.41 9.96
CA ILE A 96 -1.90 7.68 9.98
C ILE A 96 -2.26 8.65 11.11
N ALA A 97 -1.67 8.50 12.29
CA ALA A 97 -1.97 9.36 13.43
C ALA A 97 -1.57 10.82 13.15
N TRP A 98 -0.38 11.05 12.61
CA TRP A 98 0.05 12.38 12.18
C TRP A 98 -0.91 12.96 11.13
N ALA A 99 -1.17 12.22 10.05
CA ALA A 99 -2.09 12.68 9.01
C ALA A 99 -3.49 12.99 9.57
N SER A 100 -3.97 12.20 10.54
CA SER A 100 -5.26 12.43 11.18
C SER A 100 -5.27 13.70 12.03
N TYR A 101 -4.21 13.99 12.78
CA TYR A 101 -4.09 15.24 13.53
C TYR A 101 -4.00 16.47 12.61
N HIS A 102 -3.23 16.36 11.53
CA HIS A 102 -3.14 17.39 10.48
C HIS A 102 -4.51 17.66 9.86
N ILE A 103 -5.20 16.62 9.38
CA ILE A 103 -6.52 16.74 8.77
C ILE A 103 -7.54 17.29 9.77
N ARG A 104 -7.53 16.86 11.03
CA ARG A 104 -8.46 17.38 12.05
C ARG A 104 -8.31 18.89 12.26
N ALA A 105 -7.08 19.42 12.19
CA ALA A 105 -6.83 20.85 12.32
C ALA A 105 -7.41 21.65 11.13
N LEU A 106 -7.45 21.05 9.93
CA LEU A 106 -8.04 21.64 8.73
C LEU A 106 -9.57 21.47 8.68
N ASN A 107 -10.07 20.29 9.02
CA ASN A 107 -11.49 19.95 9.04
C ASN A 107 -11.81 18.96 10.18
N PRO A 108 -12.50 19.41 11.25
CA PRO A 108 -12.84 18.57 12.40
C PRO A 108 -13.90 17.51 12.10
N ASN A 109 -14.60 17.59 10.97
CA ASN A 109 -15.66 16.65 10.56
C ASN A 109 -15.18 15.65 9.50
N ALA A 110 -13.87 15.63 9.20
CA ALA A 110 -13.35 14.88 8.07
C ALA A 110 -13.61 13.37 8.16
N ASN A 111 -13.94 12.77 7.01
CA ASN A 111 -13.89 11.32 6.80
C ASN A 111 -12.67 11.01 5.95
N ILE A 112 -11.84 10.09 6.43
CA ILE A 112 -10.54 9.82 5.85
C ILE A 112 -10.58 8.43 5.24
N VAL A 113 -10.18 8.32 3.97
CA VAL A 113 -9.72 7.07 3.38
C VAL A 113 -8.20 7.02 3.42
N VAL A 114 -7.64 5.96 3.99
CA VAL A 114 -6.20 5.69 3.98
C VAL A 114 -5.92 4.60 2.95
N ALA A 115 -4.99 4.88 2.04
CA ALA A 115 -4.65 4.01 0.93
C ALA A 115 -3.14 3.80 0.81
N PRO A 116 -2.67 2.56 0.65
CA PRO A 116 -1.30 2.31 0.20
C PRO A 116 -1.11 2.83 -1.22
N SER A 117 0.04 3.46 -1.48
CA SER A 117 0.39 4.02 -2.80
C SER A 117 0.71 2.97 -3.86
N ASP A 118 0.79 1.70 -3.49
CA ASP A 118 1.52 0.68 -4.23
C ASP A 118 0.71 -0.59 -4.51
N HIS A 119 -0.62 -0.45 -4.50
CA HIS A 119 -1.59 -1.50 -4.84
C HIS A 119 -2.08 -1.38 -6.29
N LEU A 120 -2.40 -2.53 -6.89
CA LEU A 120 -3.11 -2.62 -8.17
C LEU A 120 -4.60 -2.80 -7.94
N ILE A 121 -5.40 -2.08 -8.73
CA ILE A 121 -6.86 -2.18 -8.77
C ILE A 121 -7.26 -2.28 -10.24
N LEU A 122 -7.86 -3.40 -10.65
CA LEU A 122 -8.21 -3.63 -12.07
C LEU A 122 -9.62 -3.15 -12.44
N LYS A 123 -10.56 -3.14 -11.48
CA LYS A 123 -11.95 -2.72 -11.70
C LYS A 123 -12.21 -1.41 -10.98
N GLU A 124 -11.70 -0.30 -11.53
CA GLU A 124 -11.70 0.99 -10.85
C GLU A 124 -13.10 1.51 -10.50
N GLY A 125 -14.11 1.29 -11.35
CA GLY A 125 -15.49 1.71 -11.05
C GLY A 125 -16.07 1.04 -9.80
N GLU A 126 -15.86 -0.27 -9.65
CA GLU A 126 -16.29 -1.04 -8.47
C GLU A 126 -15.53 -0.58 -7.21
N PHE A 127 -14.24 -0.30 -7.35
CA PHE A 127 -13.44 0.25 -6.27
C PHE A 127 -13.96 1.60 -5.80
N LEU A 128 -14.16 2.56 -6.73
CA LEU A 128 -14.62 3.90 -6.38
C LEU A 128 -16.00 3.85 -5.70
N ALA A 129 -16.92 3.02 -6.19
CA ALA A 129 -18.22 2.84 -5.56
C ALA A 129 -18.10 2.26 -4.13
N ALA A 130 -17.15 1.35 -3.88
CA ALA A 130 -16.88 0.84 -2.54
C ALA A 130 -16.28 1.91 -1.61
N ILE A 131 -15.41 2.78 -2.12
CA ILE A 131 -14.83 3.89 -1.36
C ILE A 131 -15.90 4.92 -1.00
N GLU A 132 -16.75 5.32 -1.94
CA GLU A 132 -17.83 6.28 -1.67
C GLU A 132 -18.80 5.75 -0.61
N LYS A 133 -19.27 4.50 -0.77
CA LYS A 133 -20.14 3.84 0.23
C LYS A 133 -19.46 3.71 1.60
N GLY A 134 -18.17 3.39 1.62
CA GLY A 134 -17.41 3.24 2.87
C GLY A 134 -17.22 4.58 3.59
N LEU A 135 -16.94 5.65 2.86
CA LEU A 135 -16.88 7.01 3.40
C LEU A 135 -18.23 7.46 3.96
N ASP A 136 -19.33 7.16 3.26
CA ASP A 136 -20.68 7.43 3.75
C ASP A 136 -20.98 6.65 5.03
N PHE A 137 -20.61 5.37 5.11
CA PHE A 137 -20.80 4.52 6.29
C PHE A 137 -20.09 5.08 7.54
N VAL A 138 -18.82 5.48 7.40
CA VAL A 138 -18.05 6.02 8.54
C VAL A 138 -18.42 7.46 8.89
N SER A 139 -19.04 8.20 7.97
CA SER A 139 -19.51 9.57 8.26
C SER A 139 -20.65 9.61 9.29
N GLN A 140 -21.37 8.49 9.44
CA GLN A 140 -22.55 8.38 10.29
C GLN A 140 -22.30 7.56 11.57
N SER A 141 -21.06 7.16 11.82
CA SER A 141 -20.74 6.23 12.91
C SER A 141 -19.33 6.41 13.47
N ASP A 142 -19.14 5.99 14.73
CA ASP A 142 -17.81 5.87 15.33
C ASP A 142 -17.15 4.54 14.92
N ASN A 143 -17.25 4.11 13.65
CA ASN A 143 -16.73 2.82 13.18
C ASN A 143 -15.38 2.95 12.45
N LEU A 144 -14.55 1.91 12.58
CA LEU A 144 -13.32 1.72 11.80
C LEU A 144 -13.60 0.73 10.68
N LEU A 145 -13.45 1.14 9.43
CA LEU A 145 -13.80 0.33 8.27
C LEU A 145 -12.54 -0.09 7.50
N THR A 146 -12.49 -1.34 7.04
CA THR A 146 -11.51 -1.82 6.04
C THR A 146 -12.24 -2.40 4.82
N LEU A 147 -11.52 -2.62 3.72
CA LEU A 147 -12.02 -3.37 2.56
C LEU A 147 -11.49 -4.80 2.57
N GLY A 148 -12.41 -5.76 2.48
CA GLY A 148 -12.14 -7.20 2.50
C GLY A 148 -12.18 -7.80 1.10
N ILE A 149 -11.16 -8.56 0.73
CA ILE A 149 -11.07 -9.24 -0.56
C ILE A 149 -11.28 -10.74 -0.37
N LYS A 150 -12.08 -11.36 -1.24
CA LYS A 150 -12.28 -12.82 -1.19
C LYS A 150 -10.95 -13.54 -1.48
N PRO A 151 -10.44 -14.38 -0.56
CA PRO A 151 -9.22 -15.12 -0.79
C PRO A 151 -9.40 -16.13 -1.92
N ASN A 152 -8.38 -16.25 -2.77
CA ASN A 152 -8.33 -17.29 -3.81
C ASN A 152 -7.18 -18.29 -3.62
N ARG A 153 -6.35 -18.07 -2.59
CA ARG A 153 -5.22 -18.92 -2.21
C ARG A 153 -4.88 -18.69 -0.73
N PRO A 154 -4.16 -19.62 -0.06
CA PRO A 154 -3.68 -19.43 1.30
C PRO A 154 -2.43 -18.53 1.33
N GLU A 155 -2.61 -17.23 1.08
CA GLU A 155 -1.53 -16.24 1.13
C GLU A 155 -1.09 -15.99 2.58
N THR A 156 0.21 -16.05 2.88
CA THR A 156 0.74 -15.81 4.24
C THR A 156 1.26 -14.38 4.41
N GLY A 157 1.41 -13.62 3.32
CA GLY A 157 1.81 -12.23 3.35
C GLY A 157 0.70 -11.24 3.74
N TYR A 158 -0.57 -11.68 3.77
CA TYR A 158 -1.74 -10.82 4.00
C TYR A 158 -2.34 -11.01 5.39
N GLY A 159 -3.02 -9.98 5.89
CA GLY A 159 -3.93 -10.10 7.02
C GLY A 159 -5.24 -10.76 6.60
N TYR A 160 -5.85 -11.50 7.53
CA TYR A 160 -7.17 -12.13 7.35
C TYR A 160 -8.17 -11.57 8.35
N ILE A 161 -9.39 -11.35 7.87
CA ILE A 161 -10.51 -10.76 8.59
C ILE A 161 -11.62 -11.80 8.64
N GLN A 162 -11.97 -12.27 9.83
CA GLN A 162 -13.17 -13.10 10.01
C GLN A 162 -14.40 -12.21 10.15
N ILE A 163 -15.43 -12.47 9.36
CA ILE A 163 -16.72 -11.78 9.46
C ILE A 163 -17.70 -12.56 10.33
N VAL A 164 -18.68 -11.86 10.90
CA VAL A 164 -19.79 -12.47 11.67
C VAL A 164 -21.14 -11.97 11.20
N GLU A 165 -21.52 -10.77 11.66
CA GLU A 165 -22.86 -10.25 11.48
C GLU A 165 -22.88 -9.26 10.32
N ALA A 166 -23.84 -9.43 9.42
CA ALA A 166 -24.12 -8.44 8.39
C ALA A 166 -24.70 -7.18 9.05
N ALA A 167 -24.10 -6.04 8.76
CA ALA A 167 -24.55 -4.73 9.21
C ALA A 167 -25.41 -3.99 8.16
N GLY A 168 -25.76 -4.67 7.06
CA GLY A 168 -26.46 -4.12 5.90
C GLY A 168 -25.50 -3.74 4.75
N ASP A 169 -26.02 -3.60 3.54
CA ASP A 169 -25.34 -3.05 2.36
C ASP A 169 -23.88 -3.53 2.12
N ASN A 170 -23.63 -4.82 2.34
CA ASN A 170 -22.32 -5.48 2.15
C ASN A 170 -21.23 -5.08 3.18
N PHE A 171 -21.65 -4.52 4.32
CA PHE A 171 -20.82 -4.29 5.51
C PHE A 171 -21.01 -5.41 6.53
N TYR A 172 -19.93 -5.80 7.19
CA TYR A 172 -19.91 -6.86 8.19
C TYR A 172 -19.10 -6.44 9.41
N LYS A 173 -19.56 -6.81 10.60
CA LYS A 173 -18.75 -6.66 11.81
C LYS A 173 -17.60 -7.66 11.78
N VAL A 174 -16.41 -7.19 12.10
CA VAL A 174 -15.22 -8.05 12.22
C VAL A 174 -15.25 -8.77 13.56
N LYS A 175 -15.11 -10.10 13.52
CA LYS A 175 -14.97 -10.91 14.74
C LYS A 175 -13.53 -10.95 15.22
N THR A 176 -12.61 -11.11 14.28
CA THR A 176 -11.18 -11.27 14.58
C THR A 176 -10.40 -10.87 13.35
N PHE A 177 -9.28 -10.20 13.60
CA PHE A 177 -8.28 -9.85 12.62
C PHE A 177 -7.00 -10.60 12.95
N THR A 178 -6.39 -11.24 11.96
CA THR A 178 -5.15 -12.02 12.12
C THR A 178 -4.16 -11.59 11.05
N GLU A 179 -3.09 -10.90 11.43
CA GLU A 179 -2.05 -10.48 10.50
C GLU A 179 -1.05 -11.60 10.17
N LYS A 180 -0.85 -11.88 8.87
CA LYS A 180 0.19 -12.78 8.33
C LYS A 180 0.25 -14.17 9.00
N PRO A 181 -0.81 -14.99 8.89
CA PRO A 181 -0.84 -16.31 9.48
C PRO A 181 0.16 -17.26 8.81
N GLU A 182 0.56 -18.30 9.53
CA GLU A 182 1.29 -19.44 8.97
C GLU A 182 0.45 -20.19 7.92
N LEU A 183 1.10 -20.87 6.98
CA LEU A 183 0.47 -21.49 5.81
C LEU A 183 -0.69 -22.43 6.15
N GLU A 184 -0.54 -23.26 7.18
CA GLU A 184 -1.59 -24.21 7.59
C GLU A 184 -2.84 -23.49 8.10
N LEU A 185 -2.67 -22.37 8.81
CA LEU A 185 -3.79 -21.57 9.28
C LEU A 185 -4.45 -20.80 8.12
N ALA A 186 -3.65 -20.28 7.18
CA ALA A 186 -4.16 -19.65 5.97
C ALA A 186 -5.02 -20.61 5.13
N LYS A 187 -4.64 -21.89 5.01
CA LYS A 187 -5.46 -22.92 4.35
C LYS A 187 -6.82 -23.06 5.03
N VAL A 188 -6.83 -23.20 6.36
CA VAL A 188 -8.08 -23.30 7.14
C VAL A 188 -8.97 -22.06 6.94
N PHE A 189 -8.39 -20.86 6.91
CA PHE A 189 -9.12 -19.61 6.68
C PHE A 189 -9.79 -19.56 5.31
N VAL A 190 -9.09 -20.00 4.26
CA VAL A 190 -9.64 -20.04 2.89
C VAL A 190 -10.74 -21.11 2.79
N GLU A 191 -10.50 -22.30 3.37
CA GLU A 191 -11.43 -23.42 3.32
C GLU A 191 -12.73 -23.16 4.08
N SER A 192 -12.69 -22.38 5.18
CA SER A 192 -13.90 -22.06 5.94
C SER A 192 -14.86 -21.12 5.19
N GLY A 193 -14.35 -20.29 4.28
CA GLY A 193 -15.13 -19.29 3.56
C GLY A 193 -15.60 -18.10 4.41
N GLU A 194 -15.19 -18.04 5.69
CA GLU A 194 -15.56 -16.97 6.64
C GLU A 194 -14.50 -15.85 6.72
N PHE A 195 -13.34 -16.05 6.10
CA PHE A 195 -12.23 -15.11 6.15
C PHE A 195 -12.02 -14.38 4.83
N TYR A 196 -11.62 -13.12 4.95
CA TYR A 196 -11.31 -12.22 3.84
C TYR A 196 -9.94 -11.61 4.01
N TRP A 197 -9.23 -11.36 2.93
CA TRP A 197 -7.96 -10.64 3.01
C TRP A 197 -8.19 -9.18 3.38
N ASN A 198 -7.39 -8.67 4.31
CA ASN A 198 -7.26 -7.25 4.56
C ASN A 198 -6.54 -6.60 3.38
N SER A 199 -7.21 -5.66 2.70
CA SER A 199 -6.64 -4.95 1.58
C SER A 199 -5.65 -3.84 1.97
N GLY A 200 -5.49 -3.55 3.28
CA GLY A 200 -4.68 -2.43 3.78
C GLY A 200 -5.28 -1.05 3.51
N LEU A 201 -6.50 -0.98 2.97
CA LEU A 201 -7.29 0.24 2.82
C LEU A 201 -8.20 0.41 4.01
N PHE A 202 -8.22 1.61 4.58
CA PHE A 202 -9.03 1.92 5.75
C PHE A 202 -9.86 3.17 5.55
N MET A 203 -11.01 3.23 6.23
CA MET A 203 -11.90 4.38 6.24
C MET A 203 -12.41 4.63 7.66
N TRP A 204 -12.48 5.90 8.04
CA TRP A 204 -13.01 6.32 9.35
C TRP A 204 -13.30 7.81 9.39
N ASN A 205 -14.14 8.23 10.33
CA ASN A 205 -14.16 9.63 10.76
C ASN A 205 -12.84 9.98 11.50
N VAL A 206 -12.34 11.20 11.30
CA VAL A 206 -11.08 11.68 11.89
C VAL A 206 -11.10 11.61 13.42
N ASN A 207 -12.24 11.88 14.05
CA ASN A 207 -12.35 11.82 15.51
C ASN A 207 -12.34 10.38 16.02
N THR A 208 -12.92 9.45 15.25
CA THR A 208 -12.94 8.01 15.59
C THR A 208 -11.53 7.44 15.66
N ILE A 209 -10.71 7.70 14.64
CA ILE A 209 -9.34 7.19 14.61
C ILE A 209 -8.44 7.85 15.67
N ILE A 210 -8.65 9.12 15.98
CA ILE A 210 -7.89 9.78 17.05
C ILE A 210 -8.27 9.22 18.42
N LYS A 211 -9.57 9.04 18.72
CA LYS A 211 -10.02 8.36 19.95
C LYS A 211 -9.44 6.93 20.05
N ALA A 212 -9.40 6.19 18.94
CA ALA A 212 -8.82 4.85 18.92
C ALA A 212 -7.32 4.88 19.24
N ASN A 213 -6.56 5.82 18.67
CA ASN A 213 -5.14 6.02 19.00
C ASN A 213 -4.94 6.40 20.49
N GLU A 214 -5.78 7.28 21.04
CA GLU A 214 -5.73 7.68 22.45
C GLU A 214 -5.94 6.48 23.38
N ALA A 215 -6.89 5.60 23.05
CA ALA A 215 -7.24 4.43 23.86
C ALA A 215 -6.24 3.27 23.73
N LEU A 216 -5.80 2.96 22.50
CA LEU A 216 -5.07 1.72 22.19
C LEU A 216 -3.57 1.94 21.97
N LEU A 217 -3.15 3.17 21.65
CA LEU A 217 -1.75 3.55 21.44
C LEU A 217 -1.39 4.81 22.26
N PRO A 218 -1.52 4.79 23.59
CA PRO A 218 -1.23 5.96 24.44
C PRO A 218 0.23 6.43 24.30
N GLU A 219 1.17 5.52 24.04
CA GLU A 219 2.57 5.87 23.78
C GLU A 219 2.73 6.74 22.54
N LEU A 220 2.07 6.40 21.43
CA LEU A 220 2.04 7.19 20.19
C LEU A 220 1.35 8.54 20.44
N THR A 221 0.17 8.50 21.05
CA THR A 221 -0.63 9.69 21.36
C THR A 221 0.14 10.67 22.24
N SER A 222 0.92 10.19 23.21
CA SER A 222 1.74 11.04 24.08
C SER A 222 2.78 11.89 23.33
N LYS A 223 3.18 11.47 22.12
CA LYS A 223 4.14 12.19 21.28
C LYS A 223 3.48 13.19 20.36
N LEU A 224 2.30 12.86 19.84
CA LEU A 224 1.65 13.65 18.78
C LEU A 224 0.52 14.56 19.29
N ALA A 225 -0.26 14.14 20.29
CA ALA A 225 -1.36 14.94 20.83
C ALA A 225 -0.94 16.32 21.40
N PRO A 226 0.24 16.51 22.01
CA PRO A 226 0.69 17.84 22.47
C PRO A 226 0.78 18.89 21.35
N GLY A 227 0.91 18.46 20.10
CA GLY A 227 0.97 19.34 18.92
C GLY A 227 -0.37 19.87 18.43
N LYS A 228 -1.47 19.65 19.17
CA LYS A 228 -2.85 20.01 18.72
C LYS A 228 -3.01 21.42 18.15
N ASP A 229 -2.25 22.40 18.67
CA ASP A 229 -2.35 23.81 18.30
C ASP A 229 -1.34 24.21 17.20
N VAL A 230 -0.47 23.29 16.77
CA VAL A 230 0.53 23.52 15.71
C VAL A 230 0.23 22.79 14.41
N TYR A 231 -0.62 21.76 14.41
CA TYR A 231 -1.02 21.08 13.17
C TYR A 231 -1.71 22.05 12.19
N GLY A 232 -1.41 21.93 10.90
CA GLY A 232 -1.88 22.81 9.84
C GLY A 232 -1.18 24.18 9.78
N THR A 233 -0.12 24.39 10.57
CA THR A 233 0.63 25.66 10.66
C THR A 233 2.07 25.50 10.21
N VAL A 234 2.79 26.62 10.04
CA VAL A 234 4.22 26.60 9.69
C VAL A 234 5.10 25.95 10.76
N GLN A 235 4.61 25.81 12.00
CA GLN A 235 5.31 25.17 13.12
C GLN A 235 5.20 23.64 13.11
N GLU A 236 4.27 23.07 12.32
CA GLU A 236 3.99 21.63 12.32
C GLU A 236 5.24 20.81 11.97
N LYS A 237 5.99 21.20 10.95
CA LYS A 237 7.16 20.45 10.50
C LYS A 237 8.21 20.33 11.60
N GLN A 238 8.50 21.43 12.30
CA GLN A 238 9.45 21.43 13.42
C GLN A 238 8.98 20.49 14.53
N PHE A 239 7.69 20.55 14.90
CA PHE A 239 7.14 19.66 15.91
C PHE A 239 7.28 18.18 15.54
N ILE A 240 7.03 17.84 14.27
CA ILE A 240 7.16 16.47 13.77
C ILE A 240 8.62 16.02 13.73
N ASP A 241 9.53 16.85 13.25
CA ASP A 241 10.96 16.55 13.24
C ASP A 241 11.50 16.26 14.65
N GLU A 242 10.97 16.94 15.68
CA GLU A 242 11.35 16.75 17.09
C GLU A 242 10.69 15.51 17.74
N ASN A 243 9.40 15.24 17.47
CA ASN A 243 8.61 14.26 18.25
C ASN A 243 8.36 12.93 17.53
N PHE A 244 8.26 12.93 16.20
CA PHE A 244 7.99 11.74 15.40
C PHE A 244 9.07 10.65 15.55
N PRO A 245 10.37 10.99 15.66
CA PRO A 245 11.39 9.98 15.91
C PRO A 245 11.20 9.21 17.22
N ALA A 246 10.47 9.73 18.21
CA ALA A 246 10.19 9.02 19.45
C ALA A 246 8.90 8.16 19.41
N CYS A 247 8.19 8.15 18.29
CA CYS A 247 6.98 7.34 18.13
C CYS A 247 7.32 5.84 18.06
N PRO A 248 6.43 4.96 18.57
CA PRO A 248 6.60 3.52 18.45
C PRO A 248 6.58 3.09 16.98
N ASN A 249 7.35 2.06 16.63
CA ASN A 249 7.33 1.48 15.28
C ASN A 249 6.26 0.39 15.19
N VAL A 250 5.03 0.75 14.81
CA VAL A 250 3.86 -0.14 14.90
C VAL A 250 2.91 0.06 13.72
N SER A 251 2.37 -1.03 13.17
CA SER A 251 1.36 -0.96 12.12
C SER A 251 -0.01 -0.63 12.70
N ILE A 252 -0.87 -0.04 11.88
CA ILE A 252 -2.26 0.24 12.26
C ILE A 252 -3.06 -1.04 12.49
N ASP A 253 -2.74 -2.10 11.74
CA ASP A 253 -3.36 -3.42 11.87
C ASP A 253 -3.17 -3.97 13.29
N PHE A 254 -1.93 -4.06 13.75
CA PHE A 254 -1.58 -4.55 15.09
C PHE A 254 -1.91 -3.55 16.20
N GLY A 255 -1.73 -2.26 15.91
CA GLY A 255 -1.91 -1.19 16.89
C GLY A 255 -3.37 -0.96 17.25
N ILE A 256 -4.25 -1.01 16.26
CA ILE A 256 -5.67 -0.62 16.36
C ILE A 256 -6.60 -1.73 15.88
N MET A 257 -6.46 -2.19 14.64
CA MET A 257 -7.49 -3.03 13.98
C MET A 257 -7.69 -4.39 14.66
N GLU A 258 -6.63 -4.99 15.21
CA GLU A 258 -6.71 -6.24 15.97
C GLU A 258 -7.34 -6.10 17.36
N LYS A 259 -7.42 -4.87 17.90
CA LYS A 259 -7.77 -4.60 19.31
C LYS A 259 -9.07 -3.83 19.48
N ALA A 260 -9.54 -3.15 18.44
CA ALA A 260 -10.72 -2.32 18.49
C ALA A 260 -12.02 -3.15 18.33
N ASP A 261 -13.05 -2.81 19.11
CA ASP A 261 -14.34 -3.55 19.11
C ASP A 261 -15.34 -3.07 18.04
N ASN A 262 -15.05 -1.93 17.42
CA ASN A 262 -15.88 -1.20 16.45
C ASN A 262 -15.33 -1.32 15.01
N VAL A 263 -14.71 -2.47 14.70
CA VAL A 263 -14.15 -2.73 13.37
C VAL A 263 -15.18 -3.41 12.47
N TYR A 264 -15.29 -2.87 11.26
CA TYR A 264 -16.15 -3.34 10.20
C TYR A 264 -15.36 -3.58 8.91
N VAL A 265 -15.89 -4.42 8.04
CA VAL A 265 -15.34 -4.68 6.73
C VAL A 265 -16.43 -4.56 5.67
N SER A 266 -16.12 -3.87 4.57
CA SER A 266 -16.91 -3.92 3.34
C SER A 266 -16.25 -4.90 2.38
N LEU A 267 -17.01 -5.88 1.90
CA LEU A 267 -16.45 -6.86 0.96
C LEU A 267 -16.40 -6.28 -0.46
N GLY A 268 -15.40 -6.61 -1.24
CA GLY A 268 -15.29 -6.13 -2.62
C GLY A 268 -14.57 -7.10 -3.54
N ASP A 269 -14.95 -7.07 -4.81
CA ASP A 269 -14.21 -7.68 -5.91
C ASP A 269 -13.91 -6.62 -6.96
N PHE A 270 -12.81 -5.90 -6.71
CA PHE A 270 -12.31 -4.86 -7.61
C PHE A 270 -10.97 -5.23 -8.28
N GLY A 271 -10.64 -6.52 -8.34
CA GLY A 271 -9.39 -7.02 -8.91
C GLY A 271 -8.16 -6.45 -8.21
N TRP A 272 -8.16 -6.51 -6.87
CA TRP A 272 -7.10 -6.00 -6.01
C TRP A 272 -5.88 -6.91 -5.98
N SER A 273 -4.68 -6.31 -5.92
CA SER A 273 -3.45 -6.97 -5.52
C SER A 273 -2.52 -5.98 -4.82
N ASP A 274 -1.82 -6.42 -3.79
CA ASP A 274 -0.78 -5.63 -3.12
C ASP A 274 0.51 -5.47 -3.97
N LEU A 275 0.61 -6.19 -5.09
CA LEU A 275 1.84 -6.35 -5.88
C LEU A 275 3.05 -6.52 -4.96
N GLY A 276 2.98 -7.49 -4.04
CA GLY A 276 4.06 -7.74 -3.10
C GLY A 276 5.25 -8.46 -3.72
N THR A 277 5.02 -9.21 -4.80
CA THR A 277 5.99 -10.18 -5.34
C THR A 277 5.99 -10.28 -6.86
N TRP A 278 7.04 -10.90 -7.42
CA TRP A 278 7.14 -11.18 -8.86
C TRP A 278 6.10 -12.20 -9.32
N GLY A 279 5.72 -13.16 -8.49
CA GLY A 279 4.65 -14.11 -8.71
C GLY A 279 3.30 -13.41 -8.82
N SER A 280 3.04 -12.42 -7.96
CA SER A 280 1.83 -11.58 -8.07
C SER A 280 1.81 -10.84 -9.42
N LEU A 281 2.95 -10.29 -9.83
CA LEU A 281 3.08 -9.64 -11.13
C LEU A 281 2.87 -10.63 -12.29
N TYR A 282 3.43 -11.83 -12.22
CA TYR A 282 3.25 -12.89 -13.20
C TYR A 282 1.79 -13.27 -13.37
N ASP A 283 1.07 -13.50 -12.26
CA ASP A 283 -0.33 -13.91 -12.27
C ASP A 283 -1.21 -12.86 -12.96
N LEU A 284 -0.95 -11.58 -12.72
CA LEU A 284 -1.71 -10.45 -13.25
C LEU A 284 -1.30 -10.04 -14.67
N SER A 285 -0.15 -10.52 -15.14
CA SER A 285 0.37 -10.16 -16.46
C SER A 285 -0.19 -11.07 -17.57
N PRO A 286 -0.37 -10.52 -18.79
CA PRO A 286 -0.66 -11.31 -19.99
C PRO A 286 0.45 -12.33 -20.24
N LYS A 287 0.06 -13.56 -20.58
CA LYS A 287 0.96 -14.69 -20.85
C LYS A 287 0.86 -15.10 -22.31
N ASP A 288 1.97 -15.58 -22.87
CA ASP A 288 1.96 -16.27 -24.16
C ASP A 288 1.43 -17.73 -24.03
N GLU A 289 1.38 -18.46 -25.14
CA GLU A 289 0.90 -19.85 -25.19
C GLU A 289 1.72 -20.82 -24.32
N ALA A 290 2.97 -20.46 -24.01
CA ALA A 290 3.91 -21.24 -23.20
C ALA A 290 3.97 -20.73 -21.74
N GLY A 291 3.10 -19.79 -21.36
CA GLY A 291 3.04 -19.21 -20.02
C GLY A 291 4.07 -18.11 -19.77
N ASN A 292 4.88 -17.69 -20.75
CA ASN A 292 5.87 -16.64 -20.50
C ASN A 292 5.21 -15.27 -20.43
N VAL A 293 5.73 -14.43 -19.53
CA VAL A 293 5.39 -13.02 -19.36
C VAL A 293 6.58 -12.18 -19.82
N ALA A 294 6.34 -11.28 -20.78
CA ALA A 294 7.31 -10.27 -21.20
C ALA A 294 6.75 -8.88 -20.90
N LEU A 295 7.43 -8.11 -20.06
CA LEU A 295 7.04 -6.76 -19.66
C LEU A 295 8.09 -5.75 -20.11
N LYS A 296 7.64 -4.66 -20.75
CA LYS A 296 8.49 -3.51 -21.10
C LYS A 296 9.74 -3.86 -21.94
N CYS A 297 9.67 -4.94 -22.70
CA CYS A 297 10.82 -5.36 -23.48
C CYS A 297 10.43 -6.06 -24.76
N LYS A 298 11.33 -5.99 -25.74
CA LYS A 298 11.30 -6.88 -26.89
C LYS A 298 11.94 -8.21 -26.46
N SER A 299 11.25 -9.31 -26.70
CA SER A 299 11.75 -10.64 -26.35
C SER A 299 11.52 -11.64 -27.48
N LEU A 300 12.52 -12.49 -27.73
CA LEU A 300 12.41 -13.71 -28.51
C LEU A 300 12.63 -14.88 -27.55
N ILE A 301 11.61 -15.72 -27.39
CA ILE A 301 11.59 -16.78 -26.39
C ILE A 301 11.43 -18.11 -27.13
N TYR A 302 12.41 -19.00 -26.94
CA TYR A 302 12.51 -20.29 -27.61
C TYR A 302 12.57 -21.41 -26.56
N ASN A 303 11.89 -22.53 -26.80
CA ASN A 303 11.93 -23.73 -25.93
C ASN A 303 11.83 -23.44 -24.42
N SER A 304 11.04 -22.43 -24.04
CA SER A 304 11.02 -21.86 -22.69
C SER A 304 9.59 -21.69 -22.21
N LYS A 305 9.35 -21.86 -20.90
CA LYS A 305 8.00 -21.86 -20.31
C LYS A 305 7.95 -21.17 -18.95
N ASP A 306 6.80 -20.60 -18.63
CA ASP A 306 6.50 -20.01 -17.31
C ASP A 306 7.56 -19.02 -16.79
N ASN A 307 8.21 -18.27 -17.68
CA ASN A 307 9.21 -17.27 -17.31
C ASN A 307 8.62 -15.87 -17.16
N ILE A 308 9.32 -15.02 -16.39
CA ILE A 308 9.09 -13.57 -16.34
C ILE A 308 10.31 -12.89 -16.95
N VAL A 309 10.12 -12.07 -17.98
CA VAL A 309 11.18 -11.34 -18.67
C VAL A 309 10.85 -9.86 -18.59
N VAL A 310 11.67 -9.10 -17.86
CA VAL A 310 11.54 -7.64 -17.72
C VAL A 310 12.89 -7.00 -17.96
N LEU A 311 13.03 -6.29 -19.07
CA LEU A 311 14.25 -5.56 -19.41
C LEU A 311 13.89 -4.14 -19.86
N PRO A 312 14.87 -3.22 -20.00
CA PRO A 312 14.63 -1.93 -20.63
C PRO A 312 14.16 -2.04 -22.10
N ASP A 313 13.25 -1.16 -22.52
CA ASP A 313 12.65 -1.15 -23.87
C ASP A 313 13.67 -1.01 -25.03
N ASN A 314 14.87 -0.51 -24.73
CA ASN A 314 15.96 -0.36 -25.70
C ASN A 314 16.78 -1.64 -25.90
N LYS A 315 16.43 -2.75 -25.26
CA LYS A 315 17.08 -4.05 -25.39
C LYS A 315 16.18 -5.11 -26.00
N LEU A 316 16.81 -6.09 -26.65
CA LEU A 316 16.19 -7.33 -27.09
C LEU A 316 16.66 -8.47 -26.17
N ALA A 317 15.74 -9.12 -25.49
CA ALA A 317 16.00 -10.36 -24.77
C ALA A 317 15.87 -11.56 -25.71
N VAL A 318 16.86 -12.45 -25.71
CA VAL A 318 16.79 -13.73 -26.40
C VAL A 318 16.95 -14.82 -25.36
N ILE A 319 15.88 -15.59 -25.12
CA ILE A 319 15.81 -16.59 -24.06
C ILE A 319 15.58 -17.96 -24.71
N ASP A 320 16.44 -18.93 -24.41
CA ASP A 320 16.31 -20.30 -24.92
C ASP A 320 16.52 -21.31 -23.79
N GLY A 321 15.61 -22.28 -23.69
CA GLY A 321 15.70 -23.40 -22.74
C GLY A 321 15.46 -23.08 -21.26
N LEU A 322 14.90 -21.91 -20.91
CA LEU A 322 14.60 -21.57 -19.51
C LEU A 322 13.16 -21.93 -19.14
N GLU A 323 12.98 -22.47 -17.94
CA GLU A 323 11.65 -22.79 -17.41
C GLU A 323 11.52 -22.31 -15.96
N GLY A 324 10.51 -21.49 -15.69
CA GLY A 324 10.23 -20.96 -14.35
C GLY A 324 11.28 -19.97 -13.84
N TYR A 325 11.90 -19.17 -14.72
CA TYR A 325 12.88 -18.16 -14.35
C TYR A 325 12.32 -16.74 -14.37
N LEU A 326 12.79 -15.92 -13.44
CA LEU A 326 12.74 -14.47 -13.48
C LEU A 326 14.03 -13.96 -14.14
N ILE A 327 13.90 -13.20 -15.22
CA ILE A 327 14.96 -12.48 -15.91
C ILE A 327 14.59 -11.00 -15.85
N ALA A 328 15.24 -10.27 -14.94
CA ALA A 328 14.90 -8.88 -14.62
C ALA A 328 16.15 -8.00 -14.72
N GLU A 329 16.10 -6.94 -15.52
CA GLU A 329 17.20 -5.97 -15.65
C GLU A 329 16.73 -4.54 -15.33
N SER A 330 17.46 -3.84 -14.47
CA SER A 330 17.27 -2.41 -14.22
C SER A 330 18.61 -1.74 -13.90
N ASP A 331 18.87 -0.62 -14.57
CA ASP A 331 20.11 0.16 -14.49
C ASP A 331 21.38 -0.70 -14.67
N ASN A 332 22.20 -0.81 -13.63
CA ASN A 332 23.46 -1.55 -13.60
C ASN A 332 23.32 -3.00 -13.10
N VAL A 333 22.10 -3.55 -13.00
CA VAL A 333 21.86 -4.91 -12.48
C VAL A 333 21.00 -5.75 -13.42
N LEU A 334 21.46 -6.99 -13.65
CA LEU A 334 20.68 -8.09 -14.24
C LEU A 334 20.52 -9.20 -13.18
N LEU A 335 19.27 -9.53 -12.86
CA LEU A 335 18.89 -10.64 -12.00
C LEU A 335 18.34 -11.78 -12.85
N ILE A 336 18.91 -12.98 -12.69
CA ILE A 336 18.39 -14.23 -13.26
C ILE A 336 18.27 -15.25 -12.13
N CYS A 337 17.06 -15.63 -11.74
CA CYS A 337 16.83 -16.62 -10.69
C CYS A 337 15.52 -17.39 -10.94
N LYS A 338 15.27 -18.45 -10.16
CA LYS A 338 13.97 -19.12 -10.18
C LYS A 338 12.89 -18.17 -9.67
N LYS A 339 11.75 -18.12 -10.37
CA LYS A 339 10.66 -17.19 -10.04
C LYS A 339 10.01 -17.50 -8.68
N ASP A 340 10.05 -18.76 -8.24
CA ASP A 340 9.40 -19.20 -6.99
C ASP A 340 10.29 -19.02 -5.75
N GLU A 341 11.53 -18.53 -5.91
CA GLU A 341 12.49 -18.31 -4.81
C GLU A 341 12.63 -16.83 -4.40
N GLU A 342 11.52 -16.11 -4.36
CA GLU A 342 11.49 -14.66 -4.16
C GLU A 342 12.04 -14.21 -2.81
N HIS A 343 11.88 -15.04 -1.77
CA HIS A 343 12.46 -14.80 -0.45
C HIS A 343 13.99 -14.68 -0.52
N THR A 344 14.63 -15.32 -1.50
CA THR A 344 16.07 -15.30 -1.73
C THR A 344 16.56 -13.98 -2.32
N ILE A 345 15.70 -13.17 -2.96
CA ILE A 345 16.10 -11.86 -3.52
C ILE A 345 16.69 -10.95 -2.44
N ARG A 346 16.11 -10.94 -1.24
CA ARG A 346 16.66 -10.17 -0.09
C ARG A 346 18.09 -10.59 0.26
N LYS A 347 18.38 -11.89 0.15
CA LYS A 347 19.74 -12.41 0.37
C LYS A 347 20.69 -11.89 -0.71
N TYR A 348 20.28 -11.88 -1.98
CA TYR A 348 21.11 -11.36 -3.07
C TYR A 348 21.42 -9.87 -2.92
N VAL A 349 20.43 -9.07 -2.54
CA VAL A 349 20.59 -7.64 -2.24
C VAL A 349 21.60 -7.43 -1.10
N ASN A 350 21.43 -8.15 0.01
CA ASN A 350 22.37 -8.07 1.15
C ASN A 350 23.80 -8.49 0.76
N ASP A 351 23.94 -9.58 0.01
CA ASP A 351 25.24 -10.06 -0.44
C ASP A 351 25.93 -9.05 -1.38
N ALA A 352 25.17 -8.43 -2.30
CA ALA A 352 25.67 -7.39 -3.18
C ALA A 352 26.12 -6.15 -2.38
N GLN A 353 25.32 -5.71 -1.39
CA GLN A 353 25.68 -4.58 -0.52
C GLN A 353 26.98 -4.84 0.24
N ILE A 354 27.12 -6.03 0.84
CA ILE A 354 28.30 -6.38 1.66
C ILE A 354 29.56 -6.53 0.79
N LYS A 355 29.44 -7.15 -0.38
CA LYS A 355 30.60 -7.50 -1.22
C LYS A 355 31.01 -6.38 -2.17
N LEU A 356 30.05 -5.59 -2.65
CA LEU A 356 30.24 -4.64 -3.75
C LEU A 356 29.83 -3.21 -3.39
N GLY A 357 29.24 -2.97 -2.22
CA GLY A 357 28.83 -1.64 -1.76
C GLY A 357 27.41 -1.23 -2.18
N GLU A 358 27.07 0.04 -1.98
CA GLU A 358 25.69 0.53 -2.15
C GLU A 358 25.29 0.84 -3.60
N GLU A 359 26.21 0.78 -4.56
CA GLU A 359 25.97 1.13 -5.97
C GLU A 359 24.86 0.28 -6.64
N TYR A 360 24.62 -0.92 -6.13
CA TYR A 360 23.69 -1.90 -6.71
C TYR A 360 22.37 -2.03 -5.95
N ILE A 361 22.06 -1.18 -4.97
CA ILE A 361 21.02 -1.41 -3.93
C ILE A 361 19.91 -0.38 -3.91
#